data_AF-A0A3Q1HYQ5-F1
#
_entry.id   AF-A0A3Q1HYQ5-F1
#
_cell.length_a   1.000
_cell.length_b   1.000
_cell.length_c   1.000
_cell.angle_alpha   90.00
_cell.angle_beta   90.00
_cell.angle_gamma   90.00
#
_symmetry.space_group_name_H-M   'P 1'
#
loop_
_entity.id
_entity.type
_entity.pdbx_description
1 polymer ?
#
loop_
_entity_poly.entity_id
_entity_poly.type
_entity_poly.pdbx_seq_one_letter_code
_entity_poly.pdbx_strand_id
1 'polypeptide(L)'
;MGTQAALFLRTHLLGSWVYDVKVNGDTVDKLNVTNTDSISQYLTIIDTSGCRHSGVMYKPGTVVNSNTGTCLNCSDTAVLQTSDCMMDTTTTTSTTTSTTTTSTTSTPSTTTTTCTVTGPTVIDFHGQVNSIQDRCAYSLLSDPSVPNFQVLANFQERRRKDVSFLDSVTLTVDGSGVLIHLEQGGVVKL
;
A
#
# COMPACT_ATOMS: atom_id res chain seq x y z
N MET A 1 3.05 -3.32 8.64
CA MET A 1 4.26 -2.55 9.01
C MET A 1 4.26 -1.26 8.20
N GLY A 2 3.77 -0.16 8.80
CA GLY A 2 3.70 1.14 8.15
C GLY A 2 5.10 1.69 7.92
N THR A 3 5.54 1.73 6.67
CA THR A 3 6.82 2.32 6.30
C THR A 3 6.68 3.83 6.37
N GLN A 4 7.29 4.46 7.36
CA GLN A 4 7.43 5.91 7.43
C GLN A 4 8.08 6.40 6.13
N ALA A 5 7.44 7.35 5.46
CA ALA A 5 7.93 7.92 4.21
C ALA A 5 7.95 9.43 4.37
N ALA A 6 9.14 10.04 4.31
CA ALA A 6 9.30 11.49 4.41
C ALA A 6 9.78 12.04 3.07
N LEU A 7 9.14 13.12 2.60
CA LEU A 7 9.62 13.90 1.46
C LEU A 7 10.45 15.08 1.97
N PHE A 8 11.61 15.28 1.34
CA PHE A 8 12.53 16.37 1.63
C PHE A 8 12.55 17.34 0.46
N LEU A 9 12.18 18.60 0.71
CA LEU A 9 12.30 19.66 -0.28
C LEU A 9 13.42 20.63 0.12
N ARG A 10 14.32 20.89 -0.84
CA ARG A 10 15.31 21.96 -0.78
C ARG A 10 15.14 22.84 -2.01
N THR A 11 14.85 24.12 -1.81
CA THR A 11 14.69 25.08 -2.90
C THR A 11 15.33 26.42 -2.54
N HIS A 12 16.05 27.00 -3.51
CA HIS A 12 16.73 28.29 -3.38
C HIS A 12 16.05 29.41 -4.18
N LEU A 13 14.88 29.12 -4.75
CA LEU A 13 14.12 30.10 -5.51
C LEU A 13 13.57 31.16 -4.58
N LEU A 14 13.88 32.43 -4.84
CA LEU A 14 13.34 33.57 -4.11
C LEU A 14 11.84 33.74 -4.39
N GLY A 15 11.10 34.27 -3.43
CA GLY A 15 9.64 34.45 -3.50
C GLY A 15 8.86 33.36 -2.77
N SER A 16 7.53 33.43 -2.89
CA SER A 16 6.60 32.48 -2.27
C SER A 16 6.04 31.50 -3.30
N TRP A 17 6.10 30.21 -2.98
CA TRP A 17 5.77 29.11 -3.86
C TRP A 17 4.92 28.08 -3.13
N VAL A 18 3.96 27.49 -3.83
CA VAL A 18 3.15 26.38 -3.32
C VAL A 18 3.50 25.13 -4.11
N TYR A 19 4.02 24.11 -3.42
CA TYR A 19 4.34 22.82 -4.00
C TYR A 19 3.24 21.81 -3.65
N ASP A 20 2.62 21.21 -4.66
CA ASP A 20 1.71 20.09 -4.46
C ASP A 20 2.54 18.82 -4.19
N VAL A 21 2.29 18.20 -3.05
CA VAL A 21 2.86 16.90 -2.70
C VAL A 21 1.94 15.83 -3.23
N LYS A 22 2.44 15.01 -4.16
CA LYS A 22 1.63 13.98 -4.81
C LYS A 22 2.14 12.58 -4.51
N VAL A 23 1.21 11.68 -4.24
CA VAL A 23 1.46 10.23 -4.15
C VAL A 23 0.59 9.57 -5.21
N ASN A 24 1.21 8.85 -6.16
CA ASN A 24 0.50 8.20 -7.26
C ASN A 24 -0.35 9.16 -8.13
N GLY A 25 0.04 10.44 -8.21
CA GLY A 25 -0.68 11.47 -8.98
C GLY A 25 -1.71 12.27 -8.16
N ASP A 26 -2.15 11.74 -7.01
CA ASP A 26 -3.09 12.41 -6.12
C ASP A 26 -2.36 13.37 -5.17
N THR A 27 -2.88 14.60 -5.05
CA THR A 27 -2.34 15.60 -4.10
C THR A 27 -2.72 15.23 -2.67
N VAL A 28 -1.73 14.88 -1.85
CA VAL A 28 -1.89 14.47 -0.45
C VAL A 28 -1.54 15.58 0.54
N ASP A 29 -0.76 16.57 0.10
CA ASP A 29 -0.43 17.75 0.90
C ASP A 29 -0.04 18.93 0.01
N LYS A 30 0.04 20.12 0.61
CA LYS A 30 0.55 21.33 -0.05
C LYS A 30 1.56 22.02 0.83
N LEU A 31 2.74 22.27 0.28
CA LEU A 31 3.80 22.96 0.99
C LEU A 31 3.91 24.41 0.50
N ASN A 32 3.72 25.35 1.42
CA ASN A 32 3.95 26.77 1.19
C ASN A 32 5.38 27.13 1.60
N VAL A 33 6.24 27.41 0.62
CA VAL A 33 7.62 27.82 0.83
C VAL A 33 7.78 29.30 0.51
N THR A 34 8.32 30.08 1.44
CA THR A 34 8.64 31.49 1.20
C THR A 34 10.11 31.73 1.47
N ASN A 35 10.85 32.09 0.42
CA ASN A 35 12.27 32.43 0.47
C ASN A 35 12.46 33.92 0.22
N THR A 36 13.30 34.54 1.03
CA THR A 36 13.76 35.93 0.88
C THR A 36 15.29 35.95 0.77
N ASP A 37 15.85 37.10 0.38
CA ASP A 37 17.31 37.28 0.24
C ASP A 37 18.07 37.00 1.56
N SER A 38 17.37 37.10 2.70
CA SER A 38 17.92 36.84 4.04
C SER A 38 17.53 35.47 4.62
N ILE A 39 16.53 34.80 4.05
CA ILE A 39 15.95 33.56 4.58
C ILE A 39 15.63 32.63 3.42
N SER A 40 16.44 31.59 3.22
CA SER A 40 15.97 30.41 2.48
C SER A 40 15.42 29.39 3.47
N GLN A 41 14.23 28.87 3.23
CA GLN A 41 13.68 27.74 3.97
C GLN A 41 14.49 26.50 3.58
N TYR A 42 15.41 26.14 4.47
CA TYR A 42 16.42 25.12 4.21
C TYR A 42 15.90 23.69 4.33
N LEU A 43 14.76 23.48 4.99
CA LEU A 43 14.27 22.15 5.31
C LEU A 43 12.77 22.18 5.63
N THR A 44 11.96 21.57 4.76
CA THR A 44 10.63 21.11 5.16
C THR A 44 10.58 19.61 5.04
N ILE A 45 10.22 18.96 6.14
CA ILE A 45 9.97 17.52 6.21
C ILE A 45 8.46 17.34 6.09
N ILE A 46 8.05 16.54 5.10
CA ILE A 46 6.64 16.21 4.91
C ILE A 46 6.49 14.73 5.18
N ASP A 47 5.71 14.40 6.20
CA ASP A 47 5.35 13.02 6.48
C ASP A 47 4.27 12.57 5.49
N THR A 48 4.64 11.63 4.63
CA THR A 48 3.77 10.97 3.67
C THR A 48 3.43 9.54 4.11
N SER A 49 3.72 9.21 5.36
CA SER A 49 3.27 7.97 5.98
C SER A 49 1.75 7.94 6.07
N GLY A 50 1.20 6.74 5.93
CA GLY A 50 -0.24 6.52 5.94
C GLY A 50 -0.61 5.24 5.21
N CYS A 51 -1.91 4.99 5.17
CA CYS A 51 -2.47 3.78 4.58
C CYS A 51 -2.74 3.98 3.09
N ARG A 52 -2.73 2.88 2.33
CA ARG A 52 -3.06 2.90 0.91
C ARG A 52 -4.19 1.91 0.65
N HIS A 53 -5.27 2.37 0.04
CA HIS A 53 -6.39 1.53 -0.35
C HIS A 53 -6.93 2.00 -1.69
N SER A 54 -7.10 1.08 -2.64
CA SER A 54 -7.63 1.36 -3.99
C SER A 54 -6.93 2.51 -4.73
N GLY A 55 -5.61 2.61 -4.58
CA GLY A 55 -4.79 3.65 -5.23
C GLY A 55 -4.73 4.99 -4.49
N VAL A 56 -5.55 5.18 -3.45
CA VAL A 56 -5.67 6.41 -2.66
C VAL A 56 -4.85 6.29 -1.37
N MET A 57 -4.23 7.40 -0.95
CA MET A 57 -3.50 7.52 0.32
C MET A 57 -4.38 8.14 1.40
N TYR A 58 -4.34 7.57 2.60
CA TYR A 58 -5.08 8.02 3.78
C TYR A 58 -4.08 8.36 4.89
N LYS A 59 -4.18 9.57 5.45
CA LYS A 59 -3.34 9.99 6.58
C LYS A 59 -3.64 9.14 7.82
N PRO A 60 -2.67 8.93 8.73
CA PRO A 60 -2.92 8.26 10.00
C PRO A 60 -4.08 8.93 10.76
N GLY A 61 -4.92 8.12 11.39
CA GLY A 61 -6.13 8.55 12.09
C GLY A 61 -7.36 8.78 11.18
N THR A 62 -7.25 8.54 9.87
CA THR A 62 -8.38 8.74 8.94
C THR A 62 -9.35 7.57 9.00
N VAL A 63 -10.64 7.88 9.20
CA VAL A 63 -11.76 6.92 9.07
C VAL A 63 -12.62 7.34 7.89
N VAL A 64 -12.86 6.40 6.96
CA VAL A 64 -13.71 6.61 5.79
C VAL A 64 -14.81 5.55 5.76
N ASN A 65 -16.05 6.01 5.79
CA ASN A 65 -17.22 5.15 5.64
C ASN A 65 -17.59 5.12 4.15
N SER A 66 -17.50 3.96 3.50
CA SER A 66 -17.96 3.82 2.11
C SER A 66 -19.45 3.53 2.06
N ASN A 67 -20.13 4.11 1.07
CA ASN A 67 -21.54 3.85 0.78
C ASN A 67 -21.80 2.39 0.35
N THR A 68 -20.73 1.63 0.07
CA THR A 68 -20.77 0.21 -0.30
C THR A 68 -20.77 -0.74 0.91
N GLY A 69 -20.79 -0.22 2.14
CA GLY A 69 -20.78 -1.01 3.37
C GLY A 69 -19.39 -1.39 3.88
N THR A 70 -18.32 -0.83 3.31
CA THR A 70 -16.94 -1.05 3.75
C THR A 70 -16.41 0.19 4.45
N CYS A 71 -15.98 0.04 5.69
CA CYS A 71 -15.28 1.08 6.44
C CYS A 71 -13.78 0.86 6.37
N LEU A 72 -13.08 1.95 6.09
CA LEU A 72 -11.64 2.01 6.08
C LEU A 72 -11.19 2.80 7.31
N ASN A 73 -10.38 2.19 8.15
CA ASN A 73 -9.72 2.86 9.27
C ASN A 73 -8.21 2.80 9.06
N CYS A 74 -7.59 3.95 8.88
CA CYS A 74 -6.15 4.08 8.95
C CYS A 74 -5.77 4.47 10.37
N SER A 75 -5.18 3.56 11.14
CA SER A 75 -4.78 3.85 12.52
C SER A 75 -3.76 5.01 12.60
N ASP A 76 -3.56 5.56 13.80
CA ASP A 76 -2.50 6.54 14.07
C ASP A 76 -1.09 6.00 13.77
N THR A 77 -0.94 4.68 13.69
CA THR A 77 0.30 3.98 13.34
C THR A 77 0.39 3.59 11.86
N ALA A 78 -0.48 4.14 11.01
CA ALA A 78 -0.56 3.86 9.57
C ALA A 78 -0.80 2.37 9.25
N VAL A 79 -1.61 1.70 10.08
CA VAL A 79 -2.07 0.33 9.82
C VAL A 79 -3.48 0.40 9.25
N LEU A 80 -3.66 -0.17 8.06
CA LEU A 80 -4.95 -0.21 7.41
C LEU A 80 -5.82 -1.33 7.97
N GLN A 81 -7.00 -0.96 8.45
CA GLN A 81 -8.06 -1.89 8.84
C GLN A 81 -9.27 -1.66 7.95
N THR A 82 -9.79 -2.74 7.40
CA THR A 82 -11.05 -2.75 6.64
C THR A 82 -12.06 -3.55 7.44
N SER A 83 -13.24 -2.98 7.67
CA SER A 83 -14.35 -3.67 8.33
C SER A 83 -15.64 -3.45 7.56
N ASP A 84 -16.55 -4.42 7.62
CA ASP A 84 -17.91 -4.22 7.13
C ASP A 84 -18.63 -3.27 8.11
N CYS A 85 -19.15 -2.17 7.61
CA CYS A 85 -19.92 -1.22 8.40
C CYS A 85 -21.26 -0.94 7.73
N MET A 86 -22.32 -1.05 8.52
CA MET A 86 -23.66 -0.74 8.06
C MET A 86 -23.83 0.79 8.06
N MET A 87 -24.23 1.36 6.92
CA MET A 87 -24.77 2.71 6.90
C MET A 87 -26.10 2.68 7.66
N ASP A 88 -26.17 3.39 8.78
CA ASP A 88 -27.44 3.68 9.46
C ASP A 88 -28.16 4.78 8.67
N THR A 89 -28.84 4.38 7.60
CA THR A 89 -29.86 5.23 6.99
C THR A 89 -31.20 4.88 7.63
N THR A 90 -31.73 5.84 8.39
CA THR A 90 -33.11 6.00 8.87
C THR A 90 -33.49 5.40 10.24
N THR A 91 -33.45 6.30 11.24
CA THR A 91 -34.57 6.64 12.14
C THR A 91 -35.67 5.59 12.28
N THR A 92 -35.60 4.70 13.27
CA THR A 92 -36.78 4.22 14.00
C THR A 92 -36.38 3.78 15.40
N THR A 93 -36.87 4.52 16.39
CA THR A 93 -36.97 4.10 17.79
C THR A 93 -37.63 2.73 17.86
N SER A 94 -36.89 1.69 18.24
CA SER A 94 -37.44 0.50 18.90
C SER A 94 -36.33 -0.28 19.59
N THR A 95 -36.28 -0.09 20.91
CA THR A 95 -35.82 -1.05 21.91
C THR A 95 -36.32 -2.45 21.57
N THR A 96 -35.44 -3.42 21.31
CA THR A 96 -35.50 -4.75 21.94
C THR A 96 -34.25 -5.60 21.65
N THR A 97 -33.58 -5.97 22.75
CA THR A 97 -33.07 -7.30 23.12
C THR A 97 -32.58 -8.26 22.03
N SER A 98 -31.31 -8.63 22.19
CA SER A 98 -30.66 -9.85 21.70
C SER A 98 -31.60 -11.00 21.38
N THR A 99 -31.52 -11.55 20.17
CA THR A 99 -31.75 -12.97 19.93
C THR A 99 -31.05 -13.41 18.65
N THR A 100 -30.13 -14.35 18.83
CA THR A 100 -29.48 -15.14 17.80
C THR A 100 -30.53 -15.88 16.97
N THR A 101 -30.65 -15.58 15.68
CA THR A 101 -31.25 -16.50 14.71
C THR A 101 -30.47 -16.45 13.39
N THR A 102 -29.66 -17.48 13.22
CA THR A 102 -29.15 -18.00 11.96
C THR A 102 -30.18 -17.87 10.83
N SER A 103 -29.86 -17.06 9.83
CA SER A 103 -30.43 -17.15 8.48
C SER A 103 -29.36 -16.70 7.50
N THR A 104 -28.36 -17.55 7.32
CA THR A 104 -27.31 -17.40 6.32
C THR A 104 -27.89 -17.77 4.96
N THR A 105 -28.44 -16.78 4.26
CA THR A 105 -28.40 -16.79 2.80
C THR A 105 -27.20 -15.93 2.40
N SER A 106 -26.00 -16.42 2.73
CA SER A 106 -24.74 -15.75 2.39
C SER A 106 -24.51 -15.93 0.89
N THR A 107 -24.75 -14.87 0.11
CA THR A 107 -23.95 -14.67 -1.10
C THR A 107 -22.48 -14.76 -0.69
N PRO A 108 -21.66 -15.61 -1.34
CA PRO A 108 -20.25 -15.71 -0.99
C PRO A 108 -19.58 -14.37 -1.30
N SER A 109 -19.35 -13.55 -0.28
CA SER A 109 -18.42 -12.44 -0.39
C SER A 109 -17.05 -13.05 -0.66
N THR A 110 -16.63 -13.01 -1.92
CA THR A 110 -15.28 -13.40 -2.33
C THR A 110 -14.33 -12.37 -1.74
N THR A 111 -13.79 -12.65 -0.56
CA THR A 111 -12.72 -11.84 0.02
C THR A 111 -11.46 -12.03 -0.81
N THR A 112 -11.04 -11.00 -1.53
CA THR A 112 -9.74 -10.98 -2.21
C THR A 112 -8.63 -11.00 -1.17
N THR A 113 -7.78 -12.02 -1.21
CA THR A 113 -6.57 -12.12 -0.39
C THR A 113 -5.39 -11.51 -1.14
N THR A 114 -4.45 -10.88 -0.42
CA THR A 114 -3.31 -10.18 -1.02
C THR A 114 -2.00 -10.65 -0.38
N CYS A 115 -0.99 -10.90 -1.21
CA CYS A 115 0.39 -11.05 -0.76
C CYS A 115 1.15 -9.75 -1.04
N THR A 116 1.95 -9.28 -0.09
CA THR A 116 2.73 -8.03 -0.21
C THR A 116 4.21 -8.31 -0.03
N VAL A 117 5.05 -7.71 -0.87
CA VAL A 117 6.51 -7.76 -0.71
C VAL A 117 7.07 -6.35 -0.61
N THR A 118 7.87 -6.10 0.43
CA THR A 118 8.51 -4.81 0.68
C THR A 118 9.90 -4.97 1.29
N GLY A 119 10.93 -4.46 0.62
CA GLY A 119 12.32 -4.67 1.03
C GLY A 119 12.68 -6.18 1.06
N PRO A 120 13.19 -6.73 2.19
CA PRO A 120 13.36 -8.17 2.39
C PRO A 120 12.08 -8.88 2.86
N THR A 121 11.01 -8.16 3.18
CA THR A 121 9.86 -8.71 3.90
C THR A 121 8.75 -9.17 2.95
N VAL A 122 8.25 -10.37 3.17
CA VAL A 122 7.07 -10.96 2.52
C VAL A 122 5.94 -11.09 3.54
N ILE A 123 4.76 -10.59 3.19
CA ILE A 123 3.52 -10.79 3.93
C ILE A 123 2.64 -11.71 3.09
N ASP A 124 2.39 -12.93 3.58
CA ASP A 124 1.61 -13.93 2.84
C ASP A 124 0.10 -13.62 2.81
N PHE A 125 -0.68 -14.45 2.11
CA PHE A 125 -2.14 -14.28 1.99
C PHE A 125 -2.90 -14.37 3.32
N HIS A 126 -2.28 -14.92 4.36
CA HIS A 126 -2.80 -15.02 5.72
C HIS A 126 -2.28 -13.89 6.63
N GLY A 127 -1.48 -12.97 6.10
CA GLY A 127 -0.87 -11.87 6.84
C GLY A 127 0.39 -12.26 7.63
N GLN A 128 0.96 -13.45 7.43
CA GLN A 128 2.19 -13.86 8.10
C GLN A 128 3.40 -13.14 7.52
N VAL A 129 4.24 -12.60 8.41
CA VAL A 129 5.39 -11.79 8.05
C VAL A 129 6.65 -12.64 8.07
N ASN A 130 7.30 -12.77 6.91
CA ASN A 130 8.56 -13.49 6.73
C ASN A 130 9.63 -12.54 6.20
N SER A 131 10.88 -12.71 6.65
CA SER A 131 12.03 -11.92 6.19
C SER A 131 12.98 -12.80 5.40
N ILE A 132 13.26 -12.41 4.16
CA ILE A 132 14.16 -13.11 3.25
C ILE A 132 15.58 -12.57 3.45
N GLN A 133 16.49 -13.44 3.88
CA GLN A 133 17.89 -13.04 4.11
C GLN A 133 18.79 -13.32 2.91
N ASP A 134 18.43 -14.31 2.09
CA ASP A 134 19.30 -14.78 1.02
C ASP A 134 19.09 -13.99 -0.28
N ARG A 135 20.14 -14.00 -1.12
CA ARG A 135 20.20 -13.30 -2.41
C ARG A 135 19.79 -14.23 -3.55
N CYS A 136 18.53 -14.62 -3.55
CA CYS A 136 18.00 -15.61 -4.48
C CYS A 136 16.66 -15.16 -5.07
N ALA A 137 16.27 -15.86 -6.14
CA ALA A 137 14.90 -15.80 -6.64
C ALA A 137 14.01 -16.77 -5.86
N TYR A 138 12.83 -16.30 -5.45
CA TYR A 138 11.83 -17.07 -4.73
C TYR A 138 10.51 -17.05 -5.48
N SER A 139 9.81 -18.20 -5.49
CA SER A 139 8.42 -18.26 -5.93
C SER A 139 7.52 -17.69 -4.85
N LEU A 140 6.86 -16.56 -5.15
CA LEU A 140 5.88 -15.93 -4.27
C LEU A 140 4.50 -16.53 -4.44
N LEU A 141 4.18 -16.92 -5.68
CA LEU A 141 2.89 -17.48 -6.03
C LEU A 141 3.06 -18.45 -7.19
N SER A 142 2.43 -19.60 -7.06
CA SER A 142 2.23 -20.57 -8.14
C SER A 142 0.81 -21.11 -8.03
N ASP A 143 0.10 -21.17 -9.14
CA ASP A 143 -1.22 -21.82 -9.18
C ASP A 143 -1.08 -23.14 -9.95
N PRO A 144 -1.21 -24.30 -9.28
CA PRO A 144 -1.12 -25.60 -9.97
C PRO A 144 -2.24 -25.81 -11.00
N SER A 145 -3.33 -25.04 -10.91
CA SER A 145 -4.47 -25.09 -11.84
C SER A 145 -4.19 -24.33 -13.14
N VAL A 146 -3.20 -23.44 -13.15
CA VAL A 146 -2.77 -22.67 -14.32
C VAL A 146 -1.35 -23.09 -14.71
N PRO A 147 -1.16 -23.83 -15.81
CA PRO A 147 0.14 -24.32 -16.21
C PRO A 147 1.18 -23.19 -16.32
N ASN A 148 2.34 -23.40 -15.69
CA ASN A 148 3.47 -22.47 -15.71
C ASN A 148 3.17 -21.04 -15.22
N PHE A 149 2.09 -20.85 -14.45
CA PHE A 149 1.83 -19.59 -13.77
C PHE A 149 2.72 -19.46 -12.53
N GLN A 150 3.65 -18.50 -12.56
CA GLN A 150 4.49 -18.19 -11.41
C GLN A 150 4.73 -16.69 -11.29
N VAL A 151 4.80 -16.24 -10.06
CA VAL A 151 5.33 -14.92 -9.69
C VAL A 151 6.63 -15.15 -8.93
N LEU A 152 7.74 -14.76 -9.55
CA LEU A 152 9.08 -14.89 -8.99
C LEU A 152 9.56 -13.53 -8.49
N ALA A 153 10.04 -13.46 -7.26
CA ALA A 153 10.72 -12.29 -6.72
C ALA A 153 12.22 -12.55 -6.62
N ASN A 154 13.01 -11.67 -7.24
CA ASN A 154 14.45 -11.72 -7.18
C ASN A 154 14.94 -10.77 -6.08
N PHE A 155 15.63 -11.32 -5.07
CA PHE A 155 16.21 -10.56 -3.98
C PHE A 155 17.72 -10.43 -4.20
N GLN A 156 18.22 -9.19 -4.15
CA GLN A 156 19.63 -8.88 -4.32
C GLN A 156 20.11 -7.88 -3.27
N GLU A 157 21.43 -7.81 -3.10
CA GLU A 157 22.03 -6.70 -2.38
C GLU A 157 21.88 -5.40 -3.15
N ARG A 158 21.70 -4.30 -2.42
CA ARG A 158 21.90 -2.95 -2.97
C ARG A 158 23.18 -2.35 -2.39
N ARG A 159 23.09 -1.15 -1.83
CA ARG A 159 24.25 -0.45 -1.22
C ARG A 159 24.72 -1.10 0.10
N ARG A 160 23.83 -1.80 0.79
CA ARG A 160 24.09 -2.47 2.07
C ARG A 160 24.17 -3.97 1.84
N LYS A 161 25.22 -4.62 2.36
CA LYS A 161 25.50 -6.05 2.16
C LYS A 161 24.83 -6.96 3.20
N ASP A 162 24.28 -6.36 4.23
CA ASP A 162 23.66 -7.00 5.38
C ASP A 162 22.16 -7.28 5.20
N VAL A 163 21.53 -6.76 4.13
CA VAL A 163 20.08 -6.87 3.91
C VAL A 163 19.80 -7.14 2.43
N SER A 164 18.94 -8.13 2.17
CA SER A 164 18.41 -8.39 0.83
C SER A 164 17.29 -7.40 0.50
N PHE A 165 17.17 -7.00 -0.76
CA PHE A 165 16.08 -6.17 -1.22
C PHE A 165 15.46 -6.78 -2.45
N LEU A 166 14.14 -6.68 -2.56
CA LEU A 166 13.45 -6.93 -3.82
C LEU A 166 14.06 -6.03 -4.90
N ASP A 167 14.62 -6.67 -5.91
CA ASP A 167 15.26 -6.04 -7.04
C ASP A 167 14.33 -6.01 -8.24
N SER A 168 13.71 -7.16 -8.53
CA SER A 168 12.82 -7.36 -9.66
C SER A 168 11.76 -8.43 -9.37
N VAL A 169 10.66 -8.36 -10.12
CA VAL A 169 9.59 -9.35 -10.13
C VAL A 169 9.41 -9.88 -11.54
N THR A 170 9.34 -11.20 -11.70
CA THR A 170 9.06 -11.84 -12.98
C THR A 170 7.73 -12.56 -12.90
N LEU A 171 6.83 -12.23 -13.82
CA LEU A 171 5.58 -12.96 -14.01
C LEU A 171 5.72 -13.88 -15.22
N THR A 172 5.43 -15.16 -15.01
CA THR A 172 5.37 -16.17 -16.07
C THR A 172 3.93 -16.62 -16.22
N VAL A 173 3.41 -16.62 -17.45
CA VAL A 173 2.02 -17.01 -17.73
C VAL A 173 1.97 -17.99 -18.91
N ASP A 174 1.31 -19.12 -18.67
CA ASP A 174 0.71 -19.99 -19.70
C ASP A 174 1.68 -20.63 -20.72
N GLY A 175 2.87 -21.06 -20.31
CA GLY A 175 3.80 -21.86 -21.15
C GLY A 175 4.21 -21.20 -22.49
N SER A 176 3.80 -19.96 -22.71
CA SER A 176 3.89 -19.18 -23.95
C SER A 176 5.30 -18.66 -24.20
N GLY A 177 6.20 -18.83 -23.23
CA GLY A 177 7.55 -18.27 -23.25
C GLY A 177 7.61 -16.79 -22.91
N VAL A 178 6.47 -16.13 -22.63
CA VAL A 178 6.42 -14.71 -22.29
C VAL A 178 6.83 -14.51 -20.83
N LEU A 179 7.88 -13.71 -20.61
CA LEU A 179 8.42 -13.38 -19.31
C LEU A 179 8.24 -11.88 -19.08
N ILE A 180 7.29 -11.51 -18.23
CA ILE A 180 7.10 -10.09 -17.89
C ILE A 180 8.01 -9.78 -16.71
N HIS A 181 9.11 -9.07 -16.99
CA HIS A 181 10.10 -8.70 -15.99
C HIS A 181 9.93 -7.24 -15.58
N LEU A 182 9.65 -7.04 -14.30
CA LEU A 182 9.41 -5.75 -13.67
C LEU A 182 10.64 -5.36 -12.85
N GLU A 183 11.31 -4.30 -13.24
CA GLU A 183 12.46 -3.73 -12.54
C GLU A 183 12.08 -2.44 -11.82
N GLN A 184 12.98 -1.98 -10.96
CA GLN A 184 12.82 -0.70 -10.26
C GLN A 184 12.69 0.48 -11.24
N GLY A 185 11.95 1.50 -10.80
CA GLY A 185 11.72 2.71 -11.60
C GLY A 185 10.66 2.55 -12.69
N GLY A 186 9.88 1.46 -12.66
CA GLY A 186 8.79 1.23 -13.61
C GLY A 186 9.24 0.68 -14.96
N VAL A 187 10.45 0.10 -15.01
CA VAL A 187 10.97 -0.55 -16.22
C VAL A 187 10.29 -1.91 -16.38
N VAL A 188 9.71 -2.13 -17.55
CA VAL A 188 9.07 -3.39 -17.94
C VAL A 188 9.81 -3.96 -19.13
N LYS A 189 10.24 -5.23 -19.03
CA LYS A 189 10.86 -5.98 -20.12
C LYS A 189 10.01 -7.21 -20.43
N LEU A 190 9.98 -7.58 -21.72
CA LEU A 190 9.26 -8.72 -22.29
C LEU A 190 10.24 -9.74 -22.86
#